data_AF-A0A813T1G6-F1
#
_entry.id   AF-A0A813T1G6-F1
#
_cell.length_a   1.000
_cell.length_b   1.000
_cell.length_c   1.000
_cell.angle_alpha   90.00
_cell.angle_beta   90.00
_cell.angle_gamma   90.00
#
_symmetry.space_group_name_H-M   'P 1'
#
loop_
_entity.id
_entity.type
_entity.pdbx_description
1 polymer ?
#
loop_
_entity_poly.entity_id
_entity_poly.type
_entity_poly.pdbx_seq_one_letter_code
_entity_poly.pdbx_strand_id
1 'polypeptide(L)'
;MESHSKESFNGDHNEQQQQQQQQQSNGFEDTMRSDQSTVMDFNKSGIFVERTLALIKPDAVNKAIDIETVILNQGFTILQKRRIILTAEQCSDFYSEHYGKKFFPSLVAFMTSAPLVAMVLAKENAIQQWRELIGPTNSDVAKETNPDSIRALFGTNEQKNAVHGSDSAVSAEREIRFFFPNCIVEPIPVGQPAKDYLEQNVNKTLMKALTALCKEKPKDPVLWLADKLMEINPYKPKLTQVHTSSSSPDDLIIIE
;
A
#
# COMPACT_ATOMS: atom_id res chain seq x y z
N MET A 1 -92.97 -23.77 -33.06
CA MET A 1 -92.40 -24.65 -32.01
C MET A 1 -91.08 -25.15 -32.55
N GLU A 2 -90.04 -25.12 -31.70
CA GLU A 2 -88.66 -25.53 -32.00
C GLU A 2 -87.92 -24.55 -32.94
N SER A 3 -86.64 -24.24 -32.78
CA SER A 3 -85.57 -25.02 -32.16
C SER A 3 -84.40 -24.11 -31.69
N HIS A 4 -83.77 -24.57 -30.61
CA HIS A 4 -82.52 -24.12 -30.01
C HIS A 4 -81.34 -24.01 -30.99
N SER A 5 -80.41 -23.08 -30.70
CA SER A 5 -78.96 -23.31 -30.53
C SER A 5 -78.19 -22.00 -30.73
N LYS A 6 -77.51 -21.50 -29.68
CA LYS A 6 -76.25 -20.73 -29.71
C LYS A 6 -75.88 -20.28 -28.30
N GLU A 7 -75.33 -21.22 -27.53
CA GLU A 7 -74.51 -20.90 -26.36
C GLU A 7 -73.20 -21.68 -26.49
N SER A 8 -72.09 -20.99 -26.73
CA SER A 8 -70.72 -21.40 -26.42
C SER A 8 -69.74 -20.40 -27.05
N PHE A 9 -68.55 -20.31 -26.46
CA PHE A 9 -67.37 -19.56 -26.92
C PHE A 9 -67.35 -18.04 -26.63
N ASN A 10 -67.02 -17.65 -25.38
CA ASN A 10 -66.23 -16.43 -25.12
C ASN A 10 -65.66 -16.29 -23.68
N GLY A 11 -65.66 -17.34 -22.85
CA GLY A 11 -65.16 -17.29 -21.47
C GLY A 11 -63.66 -17.58 -21.28
N ASP A 12 -63.12 -18.62 -21.93
CA ASP A 12 -61.77 -19.13 -21.63
C ASP A 12 -60.60 -18.35 -22.25
N HIS A 13 -60.84 -17.54 -23.29
CA HIS A 13 -59.76 -16.78 -23.95
C HIS A 13 -59.33 -15.55 -23.14
N ASN A 14 -60.20 -15.02 -22.28
CA ASN A 14 -59.92 -13.79 -21.54
C ASN A 14 -59.13 -14.05 -20.25
N GLU A 15 -59.34 -15.21 -19.61
CA GLU A 15 -58.57 -15.63 -18.43
C GLU A 15 -57.14 -16.07 -18.81
N GLN A 16 -56.96 -16.73 -19.96
CA GLN A 16 -55.62 -17.08 -20.47
C GLN A 16 -54.82 -15.84 -20.90
N GLN A 17 -55.47 -14.81 -21.45
CA GLN A 17 -54.82 -13.53 -21.77
C GLN A 17 -54.46 -12.72 -20.51
N GLN A 18 -55.31 -12.74 -19.46
CA GLN A 18 -54.99 -12.09 -18.19
C GLN A 18 -53.87 -12.80 -17.42
N GLN A 19 -53.81 -14.14 -17.45
CA GLN A 19 -52.69 -14.90 -16.86
C GLN A 19 -51.38 -14.72 -17.64
N GLN A 20 -51.43 -14.60 -18.98
CA GLN A 20 -50.23 -14.24 -19.76
C GLN A 20 -49.77 -12.81 -19.51
N GLN A 21 -50.67 -11.84 -19.33
CA GLN A 21 -50.29 -10.46 -19.00
C GLN A 21 -49.73 -10.33 -17.58
N GLN A 22 -50.25 -11.09 -16.60
CA GLN A 22 -49.68 -11.12 -15.23
C GLN A 22 -48.33 -11.85 -15.16
N GLN A 23 -48.11 -12.90 -15.96
CA GLN A 23 -46.79 -13.55 -16.06
C GLN A 23 -45.76 -12.67 -16.79
N GLN A 24 -46.20 -11.86 -17.78
CA GLN A 24 -45.33 -10.87 -18.43
C GLN A 24 -45.04 -9.65 -17.56
N SER A 25 -45.98 -9.18 -16.72
CA SER A 25 -45.74 -8.07 -15.77
C SER A 25 -44.82 -8.49 -14.63
N ASN A 26 -44.97 -9.72 -14.10
CA ASN A 26 -44.10 -10.24 -13.05
C ASN A 26 -42.68 -10.53 -13.58
N GLY A 27 -42.52 -10.88 -14.87
CA GLY A 27 -41.22 -10.99 -15.52
C GLY A 27 -40.52 -9.64 -15.76
N PHE A 28 -41.26 -8.54 -15.90
CA PHE A 28 -40.70 -7.19 -16.08
C PHE A 28 -40.22 -6.56 -14.76
N GLU A 29 -40.85 -6.86 -13.62
CA GLU A 29 -40.40 -6.38 -12.30
C GLU A 29 -39.20 -7.18 -11.76
N ASP A 30 -39.11 -8.48 -12.01
CA ASP A 30 -37.95 -9.29 -11.60
C ASP A 30 -36.69 -8.98 -12.44
N THR A 31 -36.86 -8.59 -13.71
CA THR A 31 -35.75 -8.15 -14.57
C THR A 31 -35.23 -6.75 -14.19
N MET A 32 -36.00 -5.96 -13.44
CA MET A 32 -35.60 -4.64 -12.92
C MET A 32 -34.98 -4.71 -11.51
N ARG A 33 -34.89 -5.90 -10.90
CA ARG A 33 -34.33 -6.09 -9.55
C ARG A 33 -33.00 -6.82 -9.52
N SER A 34 -32.57 -7.42 -10.64
CA SER A 34 -31.25 -8.04 -10.76
C SER A 34 -30.15 -7.12 -11.31
N ASP A 35 -30.48 -5.88 -11.69
CA ASP A 35 -29.53 -4.96 -12.36
C ASP A 35 -29.06 -3.79 -11.48
N GLN A 36 -29.08 -3.96 -10.15
CA GLN A 36 -28.43 -3.04 -9.19
C GLN A 36 -26.98 -3.43 -8.84
N SER A 37 -26.40 -4.45 -9.49
CA SER A 37 -24.99 -4.84 -9.29
C SER A 37 -24.04 -4.34 -10.38
N THR A 38 -24.54 -3.62 -11.38
CA THR A 38 -23.71 -3.13 -12.50
C THR A 38 -23.86 -1.63 -12.67
N VAL A 39 -23.57 -0.88 -11.60
CA VAL A 39 -22.95 0.43 -11.81
C VAL A 39 -21.59 0.13 -12.42
N MET A 40 -21.53 0.10 -13.75
CA MET A 40 -20.25 0.13 -14.47
C MET A 40 -19.55 1.40 -14.00
N ASP A 41 -18.61 1.20 -13.10
CA ASP A 41 -17.81 2.24 -12.50
C ASP A 41 -16.96 2.85 -13.63
N PHE A 42 -17.41 3.99 -14.16
CA PHE A 42 -16.75 4.76 -15.22
C PHE A 42 -15.36 5.29 -14.83
N ASN A 43 -14.82 4.84 -13.70
CA ASN A 43 -13.49 5.14 -13.18
C ASN A 43 -12.44 4.04 -13.49
N LYS A 44 -12.82 2.98 -14.21
CA LYS A 44 -11.97 1.80 -14.47
C LYS A 44 -11.06 1.91 -15.70
N SER A 45 -10.54 3.11 -15.99
CA SER A 45 -9.57 3.33 -17.08
C SER A 45 -8.12 3.47 -16.62
N GLY A 46 -7.85 3.28 -15.31
CA GLY A 46 -6.50 3.02 -14.83
C GLY A 46 -6.20 1.53 -14.90
N ILE A 47 -5.26 1.10 -15.73
CA ILE A 47 -4.64 -0.21 -15.60
C ILE A 47 -3.84 -0.17 -14.30
N PHE A 48 -4.46 -0.56 -13.19
CA PHE A 48 -3.79 -0.65 -11.90
C PHE A 48 -2.91 -1.90 -11.89
N VAL A 49 -1.61 -1.72 -11.67
CA VAL A 49 -0.66 -2.81 -11.48
C VAL A 49 -0.21 -2.78 -10.02
N GLU A 50 -0.51 -3.86 -9.30
CA GLU A 50 -0.16 -3.99 -7.89
C GLU A 50 1.37 -3.89 -7.69
N ARG A 51 1.77 -3.26 -6.59
CA ARG A 51 3.17 -3.05 -6.22
C ARG A 51 3.46 -3.72 -4.89
N THR A 52 4.64 -4.32 -4.76
CA THR A 52 5.13 -4.91 -3.50
C THR A 52 6.57 -4.47 -3.22
N LEU A 53 6.95 -4.43 -1.94
CA LEU A 53 8.36 -4.34 -1.59
C LEU A 53 9.00 -5.73 -1.71
N ALA A 54 10.21 -5.76 -2.28
CA ALA A 54 11.13 -6.88 -2.18
C ALA A 54 12.45 -6.40 -1.58
N LEU A 55 12.97 -7.14 -0.59
CA LEU A 55 14.34 -6.94 -0.12
C LEU A 55 15.16 -8.18 -0.41
N ILE A 56 16.40 -7.97 -0.85
CA ILE A 56 17.48 -8.96 -0.80
C ILE A 56 18.31 -8.64 0.45
N LYS A 57 18.28 -9.56 1.40
CA LYS A 57 18.89 -9.46 2.72
C LYS A 57 20.42 -9.57 2.65
N PRO A 58 21.14 -9.16 3.71
CA PRO A 58 22.61 -9.15 3.75
C PRO A 58 23.29 -10.47 3.35
N ASP A 59 22.67 -11.61 3.67
CA ASP A 59 23.18 -12.95 3.36
C ASP A 59 23.17 -13.30 1.86
N ALA A 60 22.33 -12.63 1.07
CA ALA A 60 22.13 -12.94 -0.35
C ALA A 60 22.50 -11.79 -1.31
N VAL A 61 23.08 -10.69 -0.82
CA VAL A 61 23.44 -9.55 -1.67
C VAL A 61 24.51 -9.90 -2.72
N ASN A 62 25.40 -10.84 -2.43
CA ASN A 62 26.36 -11.37 -3.42
C ASN A 62 25.68 -12.17 -4.54
N LYS A 63 24.42 -12.58 -4.35
CA LYS A 63 23.56 -13.28 -5.32
C LYS A 63 22.47 -12.38 -5.90
N ALA A 64 22.58 -11.06 -5.71
CA ALA A 64 21.53 -10.13 -6.12
C ALA A 64 21.22 -10.19 -7.62
N ILE A 65 22.22 -10.34 -8.48
CA ILE A 65 22.03 -10.45 -9.94
C ILE A 65 21.25 -11.71 -10.30
N ASP A 66 21.56 -12.84 -9.67
CA ASP A 66 20.88 -14.11 -9.90
C ASP A 66 19.41 -14.02 -9.45
N ILE A 67 19.15 -13.43 -8.27
CA ILE A 67 17.81 -13.22 -7.73
C ILE A 67 17.00 -12.25 -8.61
N GLU A 68 17.62 -11.14 -9.06
CA GLU A 68 16.99 -10.20 -9.99
C GLU A 68 16.62 -10.88 -11.31
N THR A 69 17.47 -11.77 -11.81
CA THR A 69 17.18 -12.55 -13.03
C THR A 69 15.96 -13.46 -12.83
N VAL A 70 15.85 -14.14 -11.69
CA VAL A 70 14.66 -14.93 -11.33
C VAL A 70 13.41 -14.06 -11.29
N ILE A 71 13.48 -12.89 -10.66
CA ILE A 71 12.36 -11.93 -10.58
C ILE A 71 11.87 -11.53 -11.98
N LEU A 72 12.79 -11.12 -12.85
CA LEU A 72 12.46 -10.68 -14.22
C LEU A 72 11.89 -11.82 -15.07
N ASN A 73 12.45 -13.03 -14.96
CA ASN A 73 11.97 -14.21 -15.68
C ASN A 73 10.56 -14.63 -15.23
N GLN A 74 10.15 -14.28 -14.02
CA GLN A 74 8.80 -14.50 -13.50
C GLN A 74 7.81 -13.39 -13.88
N GLY A 75 8.21 -12.47 -14.77
CA GLY A 75 7.35 -11.43 -15.33
C GLY A 75 7.11 -10.25 -14.41
N PHE A 76 7.91 -10.07 -13.36
CA PHE A 76 7.87 -8.84 -12.57
C PHE A 76 8.61 -7.72 -13.28
N THR A 77 8.12 -6.49 -13.10
CA THR A 77 8.85 -5.27 -13.45
C THR A 77 9.49 -4.68 -12.20
N ILE A 78 10.79 -4.36 -12.25
CA ILE A 78 11.49 -3.63 -11.18
C ILE A 78 11.32 -2.13 -11.45
N LEU A 79 10.47 -1.46 -10.68
CA LEU A 79 10.18 -0.03 -10.85
C LEU A 79 11.26 0.87 -10.23
N GLN A 80 11.75 0.49 -9.05
CA GLN A 80 12.81 1.20 -8.34
C GLN A 80 13.71 0.18 -7.65
N LYS A 81 15.00 0.52 -7.53
CA LYS A 81 16.00 -0.31 -6.85
C LYS A 81 17.01 0.59 -6.14
N ARG A 82 17.41 0.23 -4.92
CA ARG A 82 18.53 0.87 -4.22
C ARG A 82 19.28 -0.11 -3.34
N ARG A 83 20.58 0.09 -3.21
CA ARG A 83 21.43 -0.61 -2.23
C ARG A 83 21.62 0.30 -1.01
N ILE A 84 21.41 -0.22 0.19
CA ILE A 84 21.41 0.58 1.43
C ILE A 84 21.98 -0.24 2.60
N ILE A 85 22.63 0.44 3.55
CA ILE A 85 22.94 -0.10 4.88
C ILE A 85 21.99 0.61 5.84
N LEU A 86 21.18 -0.15 6.58
CA LEU A 86 20.28 0.41 7.59
C LEU A 86 21.01 0.66 8.90
N THR A 87 20.65 1.73 9.61
CA THR A 87 21.01 1.86 11.02
C THR A 87 20.15 0.94 11.88
N ALA A 88 20.58 0.68 13.13
CA ALA A 88 19.79 -0.12 14.07
C ALA A 88 18.42 0.50 14.35
N GLU A 89 18.34 1.83 14.43
CA GLU A 89 17.09 2.58 14.59
C GLU A 89 16.17 2.39 13.39
N GLN A 90 16.66 2.64 12.17
CA GLN A 90 15.89 2.45 10.94
C GLN A 90 15.39 1.00 10.78
N CYS A 91 16.24 0.02 11.10
CA CYS A 91 15.86 -1.38 11.04
C CYS A 91 14.81 -1.73 12.11
N SER A 92 14.91 -1.16 13.30
CA SER A 92 13.94 -1.35 14.38
C SER A 92 12.58 -0.76 14.02
N ASP A 93 12.56 0.43 13.41
CA ASP A 93 11.34 1.07 12.92
C ASP A 93 10.67 0.25 11.81
N PHE A 94 11.48 -0.25 10.86
CA PHE A 94 10.98 -1.07 9.76
C PHE A 94 10.31 -2.36 10.24
N TYR A 95 10.91 -3.03 11.24
CA TYR A 95 10.41 -4.25 11.86
C TYR A 95 9.63 -4.01 13.17
N SER A 96 9.07 -2.82 13.38
CA SER A 96 8.40 -2.43 14.64
C SER A 96 7.27 -3.37 15.06
N GLU A 97 6.58 -4.01 14.12
CA GLU A 97 5.56 -5.04 14.37
C GLU A 97 6.11 -6.28 15.12
N HIS A 98 7.42 -6.50 15.09
CA HIS A 98 8.11 -7.58 15.80
C HIS A 98 8.73 -7.13 17.13
N TYR A 99 8.51 -5.87 17.54
CA TYR A 99 9.04 -5.37 18.80
C TYR A 99 8.56 -6.24 19.99
N GLY A 100 9.49 -6.53 20.91
CA GLY A 100 9.24 -7.40 22.07
C GLY A 100 9.29 -8.91 21.78
N LYS A 101 9.42 -9.35 20.52
CA LYS A 101 9.66 -10.77 20.20
C LYS A 101 11.11 -11.16 20.53
N LYS A 102 11.32 -12.38 21.02
CA LYS A 102 12.65 -12.88 21.43
C LYS A 102 13.71 -12.81 20.32
N PHE A 103 13.31 -12.98 19.05
CA PHE A 103 14.22 -12.94 17.90
C PHE A 103 14.52 -11.52 17.39
N PHE A 104 13.80 -10.50 17.86
CA PHE A 104 13.88 -9.14 17.32
C PHE A 104 15.29 -8.52 17.40
N PRO A 105 16.03 -8.59 18.53
CA PRO A 105 17.39 -8.05 18.58
C PRO A 105 18.34 -8.72 17.58
N SER A 106 18.21 -10.04 17.40
CA SER A 106 19.01 -10.80 16.42
C SER A 106 18.67 -10.40 14.99
N LEU A 107 17.37 -10.20 14.69
CA LEU A 107 16.91 -9.73 13.39
C LEU A 107 17.50 -8.36 13.06
N VAL A 108 17.43 -7.41 13.99
CA VAL A 108 18.00 -6.07 13.81
C VAL A 108 19.51 -6.15 13.58
N ALA A 109 20.25 -6.84 14.46
CA ALA A 109 21.69 -6.99 14.34
C ALA A 109 22.13 -7.60 12.99
N PHE A 110 21.38 -8.59 12.50
CA PHE A 110 21.63 -9.20 11.20
C PHE A 110 21.35 -8.26 10.04
N MET A 111 20.19 -7.60 10.02
CA MET A 111 19.78 -6.72 8.93
C MET A 111 20.66 -5.46 8.81
N THR A 112 21.34 -5.07 9.90
CA THR A 112 22.31 -3.97 9.91
C THR A 112 23.76 -4.41 9.69
N SER A 113 24.03 -5.72 9.58
CA SER A 113 25.40 -6.24 9.52
C SER A 113 26.13 -5.96 8.20
N ALA A 114 25.39 -5.79 7.10
CA ALA A 114 25.93 -5.47 5.79
C ALA A 114 24.87 -4.76 4.93
N PRO A 115 25.23 -4.26 3.73
CA PRO A 115 24.24 -3.71 2.81
C PRO A 115 23.16 -4.73 2.44
N LEU A 116 21.96 -4.22 2.16
CA LEU A 116 20.84 -4.93 1.55
C LEU A 116 20.43 -4.24 0.25
N VAL A 117 19.62 -4.91 -0.57
CA VAL A 117 19.01 -4.31 -1.78
C VAL A 117 17.51 -4.23 -1.59
N ALA A 118 16.94 -3.02 -1.73
CA ALA A 118 15.51 -2.80 -1.72
C ALA A 118 15.01 -2.57 -3.15
N MET A 119 13.85 -3.12 -3.48
CA MET A 119 13.21 -3.01 -4.79
C MET A 119 11.71 -2.81 -4.66
N VAL A 120 11.13 -2.01 -5.56
CA VAL A 120 9.69 -1.95 -5.80
C VAL A 120 9.38 -2.81 -7.01
N LEU A 121 8.63 -3.89 -6.81
CA LEU A 121 8.20 -4.79 -7.88
C LEU A 121 6.77 -4.47 -8.29
N ALA A 122 6.46 -4.62 -9.59
CA ALA A 122 5.12 -4.48 -10.13
C ALA A 122 4.75 -5.68 -11.00
N LYS A 123 3.55 -6.21 -10.78
CA LYS A 123 2.92 -7.31 -11.52
C LYS A 123 1.43 -7.35 -11.16
N GLU A 124 0.61 -8.00 -11.97
CA GLU A 124 -0.73 -8.41 -11.54
C GLU A 124 -0.60 -9.33 -10.31
N ASN A 125 -1.34 -9.05 -9.24
CA ASN A 125 -1.25 -9.75 -7.94
C ASN A 125 0.19 -9.84 -7.41
N ALA A 126 0.98 -8.77 -7.57
CA ALA A 126 2.40 -8.73 -7.23
C ALA A 126 2.73 -9.22 -5.82
N ILE A 127 1.90 -8.90 -4.81
CA ILE A 127 2.14 -9.31 -3.42
C ILE A 127 2.05 -10.83 -3.32
N GLN A 128 0.93 -11.40 -3.74
CA GLN A 128 0.72 -12.85 -3.71
C GLN A 128 1.77 -13.58 -4.55
N GLN A 129 1.99 -13.13 -5.79
CA GLN A 129 2.96 -13.74 -6.70
C GLN A 129 4.39 -13.67 -6.15
N TRP A 130 4.75 -12.58 -5.46
CA TRP A 130 6.06 -12.47 -4.83
C TRP A 130 6.20 -13.42 -3.65
N ARG A 131 5.14 -13.53 -2.82
CA ARG A 131 5.09 -14.48 -1.69
C ARG A 131 5.19 -15.94 -2.16
N GLU A 132 4.54 -16.28 -3.26
CA GLU A 132 4.64 -17.60 -3.89
C GLU A 132 6.06 -17.86 -4.41
N LEU A 133 6.66 -16.89 -5.12
CA LEU A 133 8.00 -17.02 -5.69
C LEU A 133 9.10 -17.17 -4.62
N ILE A 134 8.98 -16.46 -3.49
CA ILE A 134 9.99 -16.56 -2.42
C ILE A 134 9.83 -17.81 -1.54
N GLY A 135 8.63 -18.41 -1.48
CA GLY A 135 8.37 -19.61 -0.69
C GLY A 135 8.29 -19.38 0.84
N PRO A 136 8.16 -20.46 1.63
CA PRO A 136 8.02 -20.42 3.09
C PRO A 136 9.14 -19.66 3.81
N THR A 137 8.85 -19.00 4.93
CA THR A 137 9.84 -18.17 5.67
C THR A 137 11.05 -18.96 6.14
N ASN A 138 10.86 -20.21 6.57
CA ASN A 138 11.95 -21.10 6.93
C ASN A 138 12.53 -21.76 5.67
N SER A 139 13.81 -21.48 5.39
CA SER A 139 14.51 -21.98 4.21
C SER A 139 14.58 -23.51 4.14
N ASP A 140 14.63 -24.21 5.27
CA ASP A 140 14.67 -25.68 5.27
C ASP A 140 13.31 -26.26 4.87
N VAL A 141 12.22 -25.69 5.38
CA VAL A 141 10.86 -26.02 4.93
C VAL A 141 10.67 -25.68 3.45
N ALA A 142 11.23 -24.55 2.99
CA ALA A 142 11.18 -24.16 1.59
C ALA A 142 11.89 -25.17 0.68
N LYS A 143 13.07 -25.69 1.07
CA LYS A 143 13.78 -26.74 0.31
C LYS A 143 12.95 -28.01 0.16
N GLU A 144 12.16 -28.36 1.17
CA GLU A 144 11.33 -29.57 1.15
C GLU A 144 10.03 -29.38 0.33
N THR A 145 9.38 -28.22 0.46
CA THR A 145 8.03 -27.99 -0.07
C THR A 145 8.00 -27.21 -1.39
N ASN A 146 8.98 -26.33 -1.62
CA ASN A 146 9.10 -25.44 -2.78
C ASN A 146 10.59 -25.32 -3.19
N PRO A 147 11.23 -26.41 -3.67
CA PRO A 147 12.68 -26.47 -3.90
C PRO A 147 13.20 -25.41 -4.89
N ASP A 148 12.35 -24.94 -5.80
CA ASP A 148 12.69 -23.91 -6.79
C ASP A 148 12.46 -22.46 -6.28
N SER A 149 11.96 -22.29 -5.05
CA SER A 149 11.72 -20.97 -4.47
C SER A 149 13.03 -20.25 -4.13
N ILE A 150 12.99 -18.91 -4.10
CA ILE A 150 14.18 -18.11 -3.80
C ILE A 150 14.75 -18.44 -2.41
N ARG A 151 13.90 -18.71 -1.41
CA ARG A 151 14.36 -19.10 -0.07
C ARG A 151 15.00 -20.49 -0.03
N ALA A 152 14.53 -21.42 -0.86
CA ALA A 152 15.15 -22.74 -0.98
C ALA A 152 16.54 -22.66 -1.62
N LEU A 153 16.67 -21.85 -2.68
CA LEU A 153 17.91 -21.73 -3.47
C LEU A 153 19.00 -20.89 -2.79
N PHE A 154 18.61 -19.82 -2.10
CA PHE A 154 19.56 -18.82 -1.58
C PHE A 154 19.53 -18.68 -0.05
N GLY A 155 18.51 -19.21 0.62
CA GLY A 155 18.36 -19.15 2.07
C GLY A 155 19.06 -20.29 2.80
N THR A 156 19.46 -20.01 4.04
CA THR A 156 20.19 -20.96 4.91
C THR A 156 19.39 -21.38 6.13
N ASN A 157 18.55 -20.50 6.70
CA ASN A 157 17.65 -20.80 7.82
C ASN A 157 16.48 -19.80 7.85
N GLU A 158 15.73 -19.72 8.95
CA GLU A 158 14.58 -18.82 9.10
C GLU A 158 14.96 -17.32 9.12
N GLN A 159 16.07 -16.96 9.77
CA GLN A 159 16.51 -15.56 9.87
C GLN A 159 17.26 -15.13 8.60
N LYS A 160 18.19 -15.98 8.14
CA LYS A 160 19.00 -15.84 6.93
C LYS A 160 18.32 -16.58 5.77
N ASN A 161 17.17 -16.08 5.37
CA ASN A 161 16.35 -16.63 4.30
C ASN A 161 16.44 -15.81 3.00
N ALA A 162 17.55 -15.12 2.76
CA ALA A 162 17.84 -14.34 1.54
C ALA A 162 16.93 -13.15 1.20
N VAL A 163 15.61 -13.22 1.42
CA VAL A 163 14.65 -12.22 0.93
C VAL A 163 13.49 -11.92 1.88
N HIS A 164 13.01 -10.68 1.82
CA HIS A 164 11.76 -10.21 2.45
C HIS A 164 10.73 -9.84 1.39
N GLY A 165 9.46 -10.05 1.73
CA GLY A 165 8.32 -9.63 0.91
C GLY A 165 7.14 -9.25 1.79
N SER A 166 6.51 -8.13 1.45
CA SER A 166 5.30 -7.63 2.10
C SER A 166 4.19 -8.69 2.10
N ASP A 167 3.35 -8.69 3.13
CA ASP A 167 2.30 -9.69 3.33
C ASP A 167 0.89 -9.21 2.95
N SER A 168 0.73 -7.90 2.73
CA SER A 168 -0.56 -7.26 2.46
C SER A 168 -0.33 -5.94 1.72
N ALA A 169 -1.39 -5.39 1.10
CA ALA A 169 -1.31 -4.11 0.42
C ALA A 169 -0.93 -2.96 1.37
N VAL A 170 -1.41 -3.00 2.62
CA VAL A 170 -1.10 -2.01 3.65
C VAL A 170 0.37 -2.07 4.06
N SER A 171 0.91 -3.27 4.29
CA SER A 171 2.34 -3.42 4.59
C SER A 171 3.18 -3.03 3.39
N ALA A 172 2.83 -3.45 2.18
CA ALA A 172 3.53 -3.06 0.95
C ALA A 172 3.60 -1.54 0.78
N GLU A 173 2.49 -0.82 0.97
CA GLU A 173 2.48 0.64 0.88
C GLU A 173 3.40 1.28 1.94
N ARG A 174 3.27 0.88 3.21
CA ARG A 174 4.10 1.39 4.32
C ARG A 174 5.58 1.14 4.05
N GLU A 175 5.92 -0.09 3.67
CA GLU A 175 7.27 -0.55 3.43
C GLU A 175 7.90 0.10 2.18
N ILE A 176 7.14 0.26 1.08
CA ILE A 176 7.59 1.00 -0.10
C ILE A 176 7.86 2.46 0.27
N ARG A 177 6.97 3.13 0.99
CA ARG A 177 7.18 4.53 1.42
C ARG A 177 8.41 4.68 2.32
N PHE A 178 8.70 3.68 3.17
CA PHE A 178 9.89 3.67 4.01
C PHE A 178 11.18 3.68 3.18
N PHE A 179 11.26 2.86 2.13
CA PHE A 179 12.46 2.81 1.27
C PHE A 179 12.45 3.83 0.12
N PHE A 180 11.29 4.24 -0.36
CA PHE A 180 11.13 5.06 -1.55
C PHE A 180 10.04 6.12 -1.28
N PRO A 181 10.33 7.14 -0.47
CA PRO A 181 9.33 8.12 -0.03
C PRO A 181 8.72 8.95 -1.17
N ASN A 182 9.43 9.04 -2.31
CA ASN A 182 8.96 9.70 -3.52
C ASN A 182 8.23 8.76 -4.49
N CYS A 183 8.08 7.47 -4.15
CA CYS A 183 7.35 6.52 -4.97
C CYS A 183 5.85 6.76 -4.81
N ILE A 184 5.17 6.98 -5.93
CA ILE A 184 3.70 6.99 -5.95
C ILE A 184 3.25 5.54 -5.83
N VAL A 185 2.51 5.21 -4.78
CA VAL A 185 1.83 3.93 -4.60
C VAL A 185 0.36 4.14 -4.96
N GLU A 186 -0.11 3.39 -5.95
CA GLU A 186 -1.50 3.43 -6.39
C GLU A 186 -2.34 2.41 -5.60
N PRO A 187 -3.68 2.54 -5.60
CA PRO A 187 -4.45 3.63 -6.20
C PRO A 187 -4.26 4.94 -5.42
N ILE A 188 -4.20 6.06 -6.14
CA ILE A 188 -4.28 7.37 -5.49
C ILE A 188 -5.67 7.45 -4.84
N PRO A 189 -5.77 7.74 -3.53
CA PRO A 189 -7.08 7.82 -2.88
C PRO A 189 -7.92 8.91 -3.56
N VAL A 190 -9.16 8.55 -3.91
CA VAL A 190 -10.16 9.43 -4.49
C VAL A 190 -11.43 9.41 -3.64
N GLY A 191 -12.29 10.42 -3.75
CA GLY A 191 -13.56 10.45 -3.04
C GLY A 191 -13.38 10.57 -1.51
N GLN A 192 -14.07 9.72 -0.75
CA GLN A 192 -14.08 9.80 0.72
C GLN A 192 -12.70 9.54 1.35
N PRO A 193 -11.94 8.50 0.98
CA PRO A 193 -10.57 8.30 1.46
C PRO A 193 -9.65 9.52 1.28
N ALA A 194 -9.80 10.24 0.16
CA ALA A 194 -9.04 11.47 -0.07
C ALA A 194 -9.44 12.58 0.91
N LYS A 195 -10.74 12.75 1.17
CA LYS A 195 -11.25 13.71 2.16
C LYS A 195 -10.75 13.38 3.56
N ASP A 196 -10.84 12.12 3.97
CA ASP A 196 -10.39 11.65 5.28
C ASP A 196 -8.89 11.95 5.47
N TYR A 197 -8.07 11.69 4.44
CA TYR A 197 -6.66 12.01 4.46
C TYR A 197 -6.41 13.51 4.64
N LEU A 198 -7.11 14.35 3.87
CA LEU A 198 -7.00 15.80 3.96
C LEU A 198 -7.40 16.31 5.34
N GLU A 199 -8.50 15.81 5.91
CA GLU A 199 -8.97 16.20 7.24
C GLU A 199 -7.98 15.84 8.34
N GLN A 200 -7.42 14.63 8.29
CA GLN A 200 -6.50 14.13 9.31
C GLN A 200 -5.11 14.78 9.24
N ASN A 201 -4.59 15.02 8.03
CA ASN A 201 -3.17 15.34 7.85
C ASN A 201 -2.91 16.78 7.35
N VAL A 202 -3.85 17.39 6.61
CA VAL A 202 -3.60 18.64 5.87
C VAL A 202 -4.42 19.81 6.43
N ASN A 203 -5.73 19.61 6.57
CA ASN A 203 -6.71 20.67 6.81
C ASN A 203 -6.43 21.45 8.10
N LYS A 204 -6.05 20.77 9.20
CA LYS A 204 -5.77 21.43 10.47
C LYS A 204 -4.65 22.48 10.36
N THR A 205 -3.59 22.17 9.63
CA THR A 205 -2.44 23.07 9.42
C THR A 205 -2.79 24.12 8.37
N LEU A 206 -3.39 23.69 7.26
CA LEU A 206 -3.78 24.57 6.16
C LEU A 206 -4.79 25.65 6.61
N MET A 207 -5.79 25.30 7.40
CA MET A 207 -6.78 26.24 7.92
C MET A 207 -6.17 27.33 8.79
N LYS A 208 -5.19 26.97 9.63
CA LYS A 208 -4.46 27.97 10.44
C LYS A 208 -3.71 28.96 9.57
N ALA A 209 -2.99 28.45 8.55
CA ALA A 209 -2.22 29.29 7.64
C ALA A 209 -3.12 30.19 6.78
N LEU A 210 -4.22 29.65 6.24
CA LEU A 210 -5.19 30.43 5.45
C LEU A 210 -5.91 31.49 6.30
N THR A 211 -6.23 31.17 7.56
CA THR A 211 -6.80 32.16 8.50
C THR A 211 -5.83 33.31 8.74
N ALA A 212 -4.53 33.02 8.88
CA ALA A 212 -3.51 34.04 9.05
C ALA A 212 -3.27 34.85 7.76
N LEU A 213 -3.30 34.20 6.60
CA LEU A 213 -3.18 34.85 5.28
C LEU A 213 -4.27 35.92 5.08
N CYS A 214 -5.52 35.58 5.40
CA CYS A 214 -6.66 36.49 5.30
C CYS A 214 -6.52 37.73 6.21
N LYS A 215 -5.80 37.60 7.33
CA LYS A 215 -5.55 38.69 8.28
C LYS A 215 -4.40 39.59 7.82
N GLU A 216 -3.28 39.01 7.40
CA GLU A 216 -2.07 39.78 7.05
C GLU A 216 -2.12 40.41 5.65
N LYS A 217 -2.81 39.78 4.68
CA LYS A 217 -2.93 40.25 3.30
C LYS A 217 -1.59 40.68 2.68
N PRO A 218 -0.58 39.78 2.67
CA PRO A 218 0.74 40.08 2.13
C PRO A 218 0.69 40.37 0.63
N LYS A 219 1.71 41.06 0.11
CA LYS A 219 1.84 41.39 -1.32
C LYS A 219 1.94 40.16 -2.22
N ASP A 220 2.57 39.09 -1.71
CA ASP A 220 2.64 37.78 -2.38
C ASP A 220 1.97 36.71 -1.48
N PRO A 221 0.67 36.47 -1.65
CA PRO A 221 -0.08 35.51 -0.84
C PRO A 221 0.41 34.07 -0.94
N VAL A 222 0.91 33.66 -2.11
CA VAL A 222 1.29 32.26 -2.35
C VAL A 222 2.61 31.96 -1.67
N LEU A 223 3.63 32.81 -1.87
CA LEU A 223 4.93 32.63 -1.25
C LEU A 223 4.83 32.72 0.28
N TRP A 224 4.09 33.71 0.77
CA TRP A 224 3.86 33.87 2.21
C TRP A 224 3.14 32.65 2.81
N LEU A 225 2.15 32.09 2.11
CA LEU A 225 1.43 30.90 2.58
C LEU A 225 2.36 29.69 2.65
N ALA A 226 3.22 29.50 1.65
CA ALA A 226 4.20 28.42 1.64
C ALA A 226 5.16 28.53 2.84
N ASP A 227 5.74 29.71 3.07
CA ASP A 227 6.63 29.97 4.19
C ASP A 227 5.94 29.71 5.53
N LYS A 228 4.69 30.18 5.68
CA LYS A 228 3.91 29.94 6.89
C LYS A 228 3.60 28.48 7.10
N LEU A 229 3.21 27.73 6.07
CA LEU A 229 2.97 26.29 6.18
C LEU A 229 4.24 25.56 6.64
N MET A 230 5.41 25.96 6.15
CA MET A 230 6.69 25.40 6.57
C MET A 230 7.04 25.72 8.02
N GLU A 231 6.67 26.91 8.51
CA GLU A 231 6.85 27.34 9.90
C GLU A 231 5.95 26.56 10.89
N ILE A 232 4.68 26.36 10.52
CA ILE A 232 3.68 25.74 11.39
C ILE A 232 3.54 24.22 11.19
N ASN A 233 4.39 23.62 10.38
CA ASN A 233 4.36 22.19 10.08
C ASN A 233 4.60 21.36 11.36
N PRO A 234 3.61 20.60 11.85
CA PRO A 234 3.76 19.81 13.08
C PRO A 234 4.73 18.63 12.93
N TYR A 235 5.09 18.25 11.70
CA TYR A 235 5.97 17.13 11.39
C TYR A 235 7.41 17.56 11.09
N LYS A 236 7.72 18.86 11.12
CA LYS A 236 9.09 19.34 10.99
C LYS A 236 9.67 19.60 12.38
N PRO A 237 10.80 18.98 12.75
CA PRO A 237 11.46 19.29 14.02
C PRO A 237 11.86 20.77 14.05
N LYS A 238 11.50 21.45 15.14
CA LYS A 238 11.92 22.84 15.38
C LYS A 238 13.37 22.80 15.86
N LEU A 239 14.31 23.17 14.98
CA LEU A 239 15.70 23.34 15.36
C LEU A 239 15.79 24.59 16.23
N THR A 240 15.71 24.44 17.55
CA THR A 240 16.14 25.46 18.49
C THR A 240 17.66 25.57 18.37
N GLN A 241 18.16 26.67 17.80
CA GLN A 241 19.58 26.96 17.92
C GLN A 241 19.87 27.16 19.40
N VAL A 242 20.59 26.22 20.00
CA VAL A 242 21.19 26.43 21.31
C VAL A 242 22.22 27.52 21.07
N HIS A 243 21.88 28.77 21.43
CA HIS A 243 22.88 29.81 21.58
C HIS A 243 23.84 29.32 22.66
N THR A 244 25.00 28.81 22.24
CA THR A 244 26.17 28.75 23.10
C THR A 244 26.52 30.19 23.41
N SER A 245 25.94 30.74 24.48
CA SER A 245 26.46 31.93 25.12
C SER A 245 27.93 31.64 25.40
N SER A 246 28.79 32.43 24.78
CA SER A 246 30.24 32.46 24.97
C SER A 246 30.60 32.27 26.45
N SER A 247 31.10 31.09 26.81
CA SER A 247 31.89 30.91 28.01
C SER A 247 33.29 31.48 27.74
N SER A 248 33.71 32.36 28.64
CA SER A 248 35.05 32.95 28.73
C SER A 248 36.14 31.86 28.71
N PRO A 249 37.32 32.11 28.11
CA PRO A 249 38.37 31.11 27.98
C PRO A 249 39.25 30.98 29.24
N ASP A 250 38.66 30.79 30.42
CA ASP A 250 39.44 30.70 31.69
C ASP A 250 39.19 29.47 32.57
N ASP A 251 38.33 28.52 32.19
CA ASP A 251 38.16 27.28 32.98
C ASP A 251 38.96 26.10 32.38
N LEU A 252 40.29 26.19 32.52
CA LEU A 252 41.20 25.04 32.47
C LEU A 252 41.11 24.31 33.81
N ILE A 253 40.32 23.24 33.88
CA ILE A 253 40.44 22.25 34.95
C ILE A 253 41.37 21.14 34.48
N ILE A 254 42.57 21.13 35.05
CA ILE A 254 43.50 20.00 35.07
C ILE A 254 42.87 18.88 35.90
N ILE A 255 42.87 17.66 35.37
CA ILE A 255 42.70 16.45 36.19
C ILE A 255 43.85 15.50 35.84
N GLU A 256 44.70 15.26 36.84
CA GLU A 256 45.73 14.22 36.91
C GLU A 256 45.12 12.81 36.91
#